data_AF-A0A7S0F5P7-F1
#
_entry.id   AF-A0A7S0F5P7-F1
#
_cell.length_a   1.000
_cell.length_b   1.000
_cell.length_c   1.000
_cell.angle_alpha   90.00
_cell.angle_beta   90.00
_cell.angle_gamma   90.00
#
_symmetry.space_group_name_H-M   'P 1'
#
loop_
_entity.id
_entity.type
_entity.pdbx_description
1 polymer ?
#
loop_
_entity_poly.entity_id
_entity_poly.type
_entity_poly.pdbx_seq_one_letter_code
_entity_poly.pdbx_strand_id
1 'polypeptide(L)'
;KALAKDAREDINKILSQMRKKSSKVERSRMRIELSSLRAEVRTRENRAVEEIIRGAQVVLCTNTGASDPVLNSLDAFDLCVIDEAAMALEVSCWIPILRSKRLVLAG
;
A
#
# COMPACT_ATOMS: atom_id res chain seq x y z
N LYS A 1 3.86 -17.88 -5.76
CA LYS A 1 2.89 -18.21 -4.69
C LYS A 1 2.27 -16.90 -4.22
N ALA A 2 0.95 -16.79 -4.10
CA ALA A 2 0.31 -15.55 -3.63
C ALA A 2 0.54 -15.38 -2.11
N LEU A 3 1.11 -14.24 -1.70
CA LEU A 3 1.65 -13.95 -0.35
C LEU A 3 0.64 -14.07 0.80
N ALA A 4 -0.65 -13.88 0.52
CA ALA A 4 -1.72 -13.93 1.52
C ALA A 4 -2.89 -14.83 1.08
N LYS A 5 -2.58 -15.89 0.29
CA LYS A 5 -3.61 -16.78 -0.26
C LYS A 5 -4.41 -17.49 0.82
N ASP A 6 -3.71 -17.99 1.84
CA ASP A 6 -4.25 -18.62 3.05
C ASP A 6 -5.25 -17.70 3.76
N ALA A 7 -4.84 -16.48 4.10
CA ALA A 7 -5.70 -15.53 4.81
C ALA A 7 -6.91 -15.10 3.95
N ARG A 8 -6.74 -14.97 2.62
CA ARG A 8 -7.86 -14.70 1.70
C ARG A 8 -8.84 -15.88 1.60
N GLU A 9 -8.35 -17.11 1.64
CA GLU A 9 -9.20 -18.30 1.70
C GLU A 9 -10.03 -18.33 2.98
N ASP A 10 -9.44 -18.00 4.13
CA ASP A 10 -10.15 -17.95 5.41
C ASP A 10 -11.18 -16.82 5.48
N ILE A 11 -10.87 -15.65 4.90
CA ILE A 11 -11.86 -14.57 4.68
C ILE A 11 -13.08 -15.11 3.91
N ASN A 12 -12.86 -15.84 2.81
CA ASN A 12 -13.94 -16.39 2.00
C ASN A 12 -14.77 -17.44 2.78
N LYS A 13 -14.12 -18.27 3.61
CA LYS A 13 -14.81 -19.22 4.49
C LYS A 13 -15.73 -18.49 5.48
N ILE A 14 -15.24 -17.47 6.18
CA ILE A 14 -16.04 -16.69 7.15
C ILE A 14 -17.21 -16.01 6.44
N LEU A 15 -16.99 -15.39 5.28
CA LEU A 15 -18.06 -14.76 4.50
C LEU A 15 -19.13 -15.77 4.07
N SER A 16 -18.73 -17.00 3.71
CA SER A 16 -19.69 -18.07 3.37
C SER A 16 -20.50 -18.55 4.59
N GLN A 17 -19.89 -18.58 5.78
CA GLN A 17 -20.55 -18.96 7.03
C GLN A 17 -21.53 -17.88 7.50
N MET A 18 -21.18 -16.60 7.35
CA MET A 18 -22.07 -15.47 7.69
C MET A 18 -23.34 -15.42 6.83
N ARG A 19 -23.30 -15.94 5.58
CA ARG A 19 -24.47 -16.08 4.70
C ARG A 19 -25.45 -17.13 5.20
N LYS A 20 -25.01 -18.11 6.00
CA LYS A 20 -25.88 -19.10 6.64
C LYS A 20 -26.59 -18.48 7.85
N LYS A 21 -27.72 -19.05 8.28
CA LYS A 21 -28.39 -18.60 9.52
C LYS A 21 -27.45 -18.82 10.70
N SER A 22 -26.95 -17.72 11.27
CA SER A 22 -26.06 -17.69 12.42
C SER A 22 -26.57 -16.64 13.41
N SER A 23 -26.38 -16.92 14.69
CA SER A 23 -26.85 -16.09 15.79
C SER A 23 -26.20 -14.69 15.78
N LYS A 24 -26.83 -13.72 16.46
CA LYS A 24 -26.30 -12.35 16.56
C LYS A 24 -24.89 -12.32 17.17
N VAL A 25 -24.64 -13.18 18.17
CA VAL A 25 -23.35 -13.28 18.88
C VAL A 25 -22.26 -13.83 17.94
N GLU A 26 -22.55 -14.92 17.23
CA GLU A 26 -21.61 -15.51 16.26
C GLU A 26 -21.29 -14.54 15.11
N ARG A 27 -22.29 -13.81 14.60
CA ARG A 27 -22.06 -12.75 13.61
C ARG A 27 -21.19 -11.62 14.13
N SER A 28 -21.24 -11.31 15.42
CA SER A 28 -20.34 -10.32 16.03
C SER A 28 -18.91 -10.84 16.04
N ARG A 29 -18.71 -12.08 16.52
CA ARG A 29 -17.40 -12.75 16.54
C ARG A 29 -16.77 -12.84 15.14
N MET A 30 -17.54 -13.28 14.15
CA MET A 30 -17.07 -13.39 12.76
C MET A 30 -16.66 -12.03 12.15
N ARG A 31 -17.29 -10.92 12.55
CA ARG A 31 -16.86 -9.58 12.08
C ARG A 31 -15.52 -9.16 12.64
N ILE A 32 -15.26 -9.47 13.92
CA ILE A 32 -13.97 -9.19 14.57
C ILE A 32 -12.88 -9.99 13.87
N GLU A 33 -13.12 -11.29 13.66
CA GLU A 33 -12.19 -12.18 12.97
C GLU A 33 -11.93 -11.74 11.52
N LEU A 34 -12.97 -11.35 10.78
CA LEU A 34 -12.84 -10.80 9.43
C LEU A 34 -12.01 -9.51 9.40
N SER A 35 -12.18 -8.63 10.40
CA SER A 35 -11.39 -7.41 10.54
C SER A 35 -9.91 -7.74 10.78
N SER A 36 -9.64 -8.73 11.64
CA SER A 36 -8.29 -9.22 11.93
C SER A 36 -7.61 -9.79 10.68
N LEU A 37 -8.27 -10.68 9.95
CA LEU A 37 -7.72 -11.30 8.73
C LEU A 37 -7.48 -10.27 7.62
N ARG A 38 -8.35 -9.27 7.47
CA ARG A 38 -8.14 -8.18 6.50
C ARG A 38 -6.91 -7.33 6.86
N ALA A 39 -6.73 -7.04 8.14
CA ALA A 39 -5.54 -6.33 8.61
C ALA A 39 -4.27 -7.17 8.35
N GLU A 40 -4.31 -8.47 8.59
CA GLU A 40 -3.20 -9.38 8.32
C GLU A 40 -2.82 -9.42 6.84
N VAL A 41 -3.80 -9.60 5.93
CA VAL A 41 -3.57 -9.58 4.48
C VAL A 41 -2.88 -8.28 4.07
N ARG A 42 -3.40 -7.13 4.54
CA ARG A 42 -2.84 -5.81 4.25
C ARG A 42 -1.41 -5.67 4.76
N THR A 43 -1.12 -6.12 5.98
CA THR A 43 0.22 -6.06 6.57
C THR A 43 1.21 -6.91 5.78
N ARG A 44 0.83 -8.14 5.38
CA ARG A 44 1.68 -9.04 4.59
C ARG A 44 1.97 -8.46 3.20
N GLU A 45 0.97 -7.88 2.56
CA GLU A 45 1.13 -7.24 1.25
C GLU A 45 2.02 -6.00 1.31
N ASN A 46 1.77 -5.11 2.27
CA ASN A 46 2.59 -3.91 2.46
C ASN A 46 4.05 -4.27 2.74
N ARG A 47 4.31 -5.29 3.55
CA ARG A 47 5.67 -5.77 3.83
C ARG A 47 6.36 -6.26 2.57
N ALA A 48 5.68 -7.02 1.73
CA ALA A 48 6.26 -7.51 0.48
C ALA A 48 6.58 -6.37 -0.48
N VAL A 49 5.70 -5.37 -0.58
CA VAL A 49 5.96 -4.16 -1.37
C VAL A 49 7.16 -3.39 -0.82
N GLU A 50 7.24 -3.23 0.50
CA GLU A 50 8.38 -2.57 1.15
C GLU A 50 9.70 -3.29 0.87
N GLU A 51 9.72 -4.63 0.96
CA GLU A 51 10.91 -5.44 0.64
C GLU A 51 11.36 -5.26 -0.81
N ILE A 52 10.41 -5.20 -1.76
CA ILE A 52 10.70 -4.93 -3.18
C ILE A 52 11.28 -3.52 -3.36
N ILE A 53 10.65 -2.51 -2.75
CA ILE A 53 11.09 -1.12 -2.89
C ILE A 53 12.48 -0.91 -2.28
N ARG A 54 12.75 -1.49 -1.11
CA ARG A 54 14.08 -1.42 -0.48
C ARG A 54 15.18 -2.06 -1.33
N GLY A 55 14.83 -3.07 -2.14
CA GLY A 55 15.74 -3.69 -3.09
C GLY A 55 15.87 -2.96 -4.44
N ALA A 56 15.01 -1.98 -4.71
CA ALA A 56 14.99 -1.27 -5.98
C ALA A 56 16.01 -0.12 -6.00
N GLN A 57 16.77 -0.01 -7.09
CA GLN A 57 17.66 1.14 -7.31
C GLN A 57 16.90 2.40 -7.74
N VAL A 58 15.75 2.21 -8.41
CA VAL A 58 14.90 3.28 -8.93
C VAL A 58 13.44 2.89 -8.67
N VAL A 59 12.66 3.84 -8.15
CA VAL A 59 11.22 3.71 -7.93
C VAL A 59 10.51 4.71 -8.83
N LEU A 60 9.62 4.21 -9.69
CA LEU A 60 8.83 5.04 -10.61
C LEU A 60 7.40 5.14 -10.11
N CYS A 61 6.88 6.35 -10.02
CA CYS A 61 5.50 6.63 -9.67
C CYS A 61 5.09 8.00 -10.21
N THR A 62 3.79 8.28 -10.23
CA THR A 62 3.30 9.64 -10.47
C THR A 62 3.55 10.52 -9.24
N ASN A 63 3.46 11.85 -9.39
CA ASN A 63 3.57 12.79 -8.28
C ASN A 63 2.66 12.43 -7.10
N THR A 64 1.42 12.06 -7.37
CA THR A 64 0.48 11.60 -6.32
C THR A 64 0.79 10.20 -5.82
N GLY A 65 1.29 9.31 -6.68
CA GLY A 65 1.76 7.97 -6.29
C GLY A 65 2.91 8.02 -5.28
N ALA A 66 3.74 9.07 -5.32
CA ALA A 66 4.78 9.28 -4.33
C ALA A 66 4.22 9.51 -2.91
N SER A 67 2.92 9.76 -2.73
CA SER A 67 2.27 9.86 -1.42
C SER A 67 1.91 8.52 -0.77
N ASP A 68 2.19 7.39 -1.43
CA ASP A 68 1.82 6.07 -0.92
C ASP A 68 2.42 5.82 0.49
N PRO A 69 1.61 5.39 1.48
CA PRO A 69 2.09 5.13 2.83
C PRO A 69 3.26 4.15 2.91
N VAL A 70 3.44 3.25 1.95
CA VAL A 70 4.58 2.31 1.93
C VAL A 70 5.91 3.05 1.80
N LEU A 71 5.92 4.24 1.20
CA LEU A 71 7.12 5.06 1.07
C LEU A 71 7.47 5.81 2.36
N ASN A 72 6.56 5.87 3.34
CA ASN A 72 6.82 6.57 4.61
C ASN A 72 7.77 5.81 5.53
N SER A 73 7.95 4.50 5.34
CA SER A 73 8.91 3.70 6.11
C SER A 73 10.33 3.72 5.51
N LEU A 74 10.50 4.39 4.36
CA LEU A 74 11.78 4.51 3.67
C LEU A 74 12.48 5.80 4.04
N ASP A 75 13.82 5.75 3.99
CA ASP A 75 14.63 6.95 4.10
C ASP A 75 14.42 7.86 2.88
N ALA A 76 14.75 9.14 3.04
CA ALA A 76 14.67 10.08 1.94
C ALA A 76 15.57 9.65 0.77
N PHE A 77 15.01 9.69 -0.45
CA PHE A 77 15.72 9.39 -1.68
C PHE A 77 16.84 10.40 -1.93
N ASP A 78 17.97 9.95 -2.49
CA ASP A 78 19.08 10.85 -2.79
C ASP A 78 18.81 11.80 -3.97
N LEU A 79 17.85 11.44 -4.83
CA LEU A 79 17.45 12.18 -6.02
C LEU A 79 15.98 11.89 -6.37
N CYS A 80 15.21 12.94 -6.60
CA CYS A 80 13.93 12.89 -7.29
C CYS A 80 14.10 13.45 -8.71
N VAL A 81 13.54 12.75 -9.70
CA VAL A 81 13.43 13.22 -11.07
C VAL A 81 11.95 13.36 -11.40
N ILE A 82 11.51 14.54 -11.81
CA ILE A 82 10.16 14.78 -12.30
C ILE A 82 10.26 15.09 -13.79
N ASP A 83 9.74 14.17 -14.60
CA ASP A 83 9.55 14.37 -16.03
C ASP A 83 8.21 15.06 -16.31
N GLU A 84 8.11 15.76 -17.43
CA GLU A 84 6.95 16.61 -17.78
C GLU A 84 6.62 17.67 -16.71
N ALA A 85 7.65 18.22 -16.06
CA ALA A 85 7.50 19.14 -14.94
C ALA A 85 6.76 20.42 -15.33
N ALA A 86 6.99 20.97 -16.53
CA ALA A 86 6.26 22.14 -17.01
C ALA A 86 4.75 21.90 -17.21
N MET A 87 4.32 20.65 -17.40
CA MET A 87 2.91 20.28 -17.53
C MET A 87 2.25 19.94 -16.19
N ALA A 88 3.04 19.75 -15.13
CA ALA A 88 2.54 19.38 -13.82
C ALA A 88 2.10 20.62 -13.00
N LEU A 89 1.05 20.44 -12.19
CA LEU A 89 0.71 21.44 -11.17
C LEU A 89 1.81 21.47 -10.11
N GLU A 90 2.34 22.66 -9.81
CA GLU A 90 3.44 22.85 -8.85
C GLU A 90 3.17 22.16 -7.50
N VAL A 91 1.93 22.27 -7.00
CA VAL A 91 1.51 21.64 -5.74
C VAL A 91 1.69 20.12 -5.75
N SER A 92 1.47 19.47 -6.91
CA SER A 92 1.66 18.03 -7.03
C SER A 92 3.15 17.65 -6.99
N CYS A 93 4.02 18.48 -7.57
CA CYS A 93 5.47 18.23 -7.61
C CYS A 93 6.09 18.24 -6.21
N TRP A 94 5.51 18.99 -5.26
CA TRP A 94 5.98 18.98 -3.87
C TRP A 94 5.88 17.61 -3.19
N ILE A 95 4.97 16.74 -3.61
CA ILE A 95 4.76 15.42 -3.00
C ILE A 95 6.03 14.53 -3.09
N PRO A 96 6.63 14.31 -4.28
CA PRO A 96 7.89 13.58 -4.38
C PRO A 96 9.11 14.41 -3.97
N ILE A 97 9.10 15.75 -4.16
CA ILE A 97 10.24 16.62 -3.79
C ILE A 97 10.57 16.47 -2.30
N LEU A 98 9.56 16.52 -1.43
CA LEU A 98 9.72 16.41 0.02
C LEU A 98 10.25 15.06 0.50
N ARG A 99 10.32 14.06 -0.39
CA ARG A 99 10.89 12.73 -0.11
C ARG A 99 12.33 12.59 -0.61
N SER A 100 12.96 13.66 -1.10
CA SER A 100 14.29 13.58 -1.70
C SER A 100 15.23 14.71 -1.26
N LYS A 101 16.54 14.47 -1.39
CA LYS A 101 17.59 15.44 -1.05
C LYS A 101 17.93 16.38 -2.20
N ARG A 102 17.70 15.94 -3.43
CA ARG A 102 18.03 16.66 -4.67
C ARG A 102 16.91 16.46 -5.68
N LEU A 103 16.74 17.45 -6.54
CA LEU A 103 15.68 17.49 -7.54
C LEU A 103 16.26 17.73 -8.92
N VAL A 104 15.76 16.98 -9.90
CA VAL A 104 15.90 17.25 -11.33
C VAL A 104 14.50 17.40 -11.91
N LEU A 105 14.27 18.51 -12.60
CA LEU A 105 13.04 18.78 -13.35
C LEU A 105 13.37 18.71 -14.83
N ALA A 106 12.57 17.96 -15.58
CA ALA A 106 12.65 17.87 -17.03
C ALA A 106 11.26 18.12 -17.62
N GLY A 107 11.22 18.67 -18.85
CA GLY A 107 9.98 19.05 -19.53
C GLY A 107 9.53 20.48 -19.26
#